data_AF-A0A358KJ23-F1
#
_entry.id   AF-A0A358KJ23-F1
#
_cell.length_a   1.000
_cell.length_b   1.000
_cell.length_c   1.000
_cell.angle_alpha   90.00
_cell.angle_beta   90.00
_cell.angle_gamma   90.00
#
_symmetry.space_group_name_H-M   'P 1'
#
loop_
_entity.id
_entity.type
_entity.pdbx_description
1 polymer ?
#
loop_
_entity_poly.entity_id
_entity_poly.type
_entity_poly.pdbx_seq_one_letter_code
_entity_poly.pdbx_strand_id
1 'polypeptide(L)'
;NIVMMADTAHTLVQTMEAGQQLDVAMVYEANVQHLEGQFDFVPLQPKYAIAVQNVAANKTTPYPRLAKRLMTRLASATSRRRFEQLGFQWEAGDE
;
A
#
# COMPACT_ATOMS: atom_id res chain seq x y z
N ASN A 1 3.32 14.46 23.16
CA ASN A 1 4.43 13.50 22.99
C ASN A 1 4.26 12.77 21.68
N ILE A 2 5.19 12.90 20.73
CA ILE A 2 5.38 11.88 19.69
C ILE A 2 6.89 11.74 19.48
N VAL A 3 7.45 10.59 19.87
CA VAL A 3 8.56 10.01 19.12
C VAL A 3 8.34 8.51 19.10
N MET A 4 7.71 8.02 18.03
CA MET A 4 7.90 6.65 17.60
C MET A 4 8.29 6.69 16.13
N MET A 5 9.53 6.30 15.86
CA MET A 5 10.12 6.17 14.52
C MET A 5 10.08 4.70 14.14
N ALA A 6 8.89 4.22 13.76
CA ALA A 6 8.77 2.95 13.07
C ALA A 6 9.17 3.12 11.61
N ASP A 7 10.07 2.28 11.11
CA ASP A 7 10.54 2.33 9.73
C ASP A 7 9.43 1.98 8.72
N THR A 8 8.37 1.29 9.16
CA THR A 8 7.27 0.84 8.29
C THR A 8 5.91 0.79 9.02
N ALA A 9 4.83 0.86 8.24
CA ALA A 9 3.47 0.68 8.75
C ALA A 9 3.26 -0.70 9.42
N HIS A 10 3.99 -1.72 8.98
CA HIS A 10 3.93 -3.07 9.57
C HIS A 10 4.33 -3.07 11.06
N THR A 11 5.38 -2.34 11.42
CA THR A 11 5.84 -2.21 12.81
C THR A 11 4.81 -1.46 13.67
N LEU A 12 4.12 -0.46 13.11
CA LEU A 12 3.04 0.25 13.81
C LEU A 12 1.88 -0.70 14.13
N VAL A 13 1.46 -1.49 13.15
CA VAL A 13 0.37 -2.47 13.29
C VAL A 13 0.69 -3.51 14.36
N GLN A 14 1.89 -4.12 14.31
CA GLN A 14 2.30 -5.09 15.31
C GLN A 14 2.32 -4.51 16.73
N THR A 15 2.68 -3.23 16.86
CA THR A 15 2.70 -2.54 18.16
C THR A 15 1.27 -2.35 18.69
N MET A 16 0.32 -1.98 17.82
CA MET A 16 -1.11 -1.90 18.17
C MET A 16 -1.65 -3.27 18.63
N GLU A 17 -1.40 -4.33 17.85
CA GLU A 17 -1.88 -5.70 18.15
C GLU A 17 -1.30 -6.28 19.45
N ALA A 18 -0.05 -5.95 19.76
CA ALA A 18 0.59 -6.37 21.00
C ALA A 18 0.01 -5.69 22.27
N GLY A 19 -0.95 -4.77 22.12
CA GLY A 19 -1.54 -4.00 23.24
C GLY A 19 -0.53 -3.08 23.92
N GLN A 20 0.55 -2.73 23.21
CA GLN A 20 1.58 -1.83 23.71
C GLN A 20 1.13 -0.37 23.55
N GLN A 21 1.91 0.55 24.13
CA GLN A 21 1.76 2.01 24.33
C GLN A 21 1.34 2.90 23.12
N LEU A 22 0.64 2.39 22.11
CA LEU A 22 0.19 3.14 20.95
C LEU A 22 -1.33 3.29 20.99
N ASP A 23 -1.80 4.51 21.24
CA ASP A 23 -3.24 4.81 21.26
C ASP A 23 -3.80 4.93 19.83
N VAL A 24 -2.99 5.41 18.88
CA VAL A 24 -3.37 5.67 17.48
C VAL A 24 -2.18 5.42 16.54
N ALA A 25 -2.44 4.80 15.39
CA ALA A 25 -1.49 4.64 14.30
C ALA A 25 -2.06 5.23 13.00
N MET A 26 -1.24 5.94 12.22
CA MET A 26 -1.59 6.39 10.87
C MET A 26 -0.96 5.44 9.84
N VAL A 27 -1.79 4.73 9.10
CA VAL A 27 -1.39 3.67 8.16
C VAL A 27 -2.28 3.71 6.91
N TYR A 28 -1.82 3.10 5.81
CA TYR A 28 -2.69 2.83 4.68
C TYR A 28 -3.65 1.68 4.97
N GLU A 29 -4.86 1.74 4.41
CA GLU A 29 -5.91 0.72 4.51
C GLU A 29 -5.41 -0.68 4.14
N ALA A 30 -4.60 -0.78 3.08
CA ALA A 30 -3.99 -2.04 2.65
C ALA A 30 -3.16 -2.75 3.74
N ASN A 31 -2.65 -2.03 4.75
CA ASN A 31 -1.87 -2.64 5.84
C ASN A 31 -2.75 -3.27 6.92
N VAL A 32 -4.03 -2.92 7.00
CA VAL A 32 -4.90 -3.23 8.14
C VAL A 32 -6.14 -4.03 7.78
N GLN A 33 -6.30 -4.45 6.52
CA GLN A 33 -7.44 -5.26 6.09
C GLN A 33 -7.68 -6.53 6.92
N HIS A 34 -6.63 -7.13 7.48
CA HIS A 34 -6.73 -8.33 8.30
C HIS A 34 -7.18 -8.05 9.75
N LEU A 35 -7.35 -6.78 10.12
CA LEU A 35 -7.67 -6.33 11.48
C LEU A 35 -9.11 -5.81 11.60
N GLU A 36 -9.95 -6.02 10.59
CA GLU A 36 -11.35 -5.63 10.63
C GLU A 36 -12.04 -6.19 11.88
N GLY A 37 -12.72 -5.31 12.62
CA GLY A 37 -13.43 -5.66 13.86
C GLY A 37 -12.56 -5.77 15.11
N GLN A 38 -11.24 -5.59 15.01
CA GLN A 38 -10.33 -5.58 16.18
C GLN A 38 -10.00 -4.16 16.66
N PHE A 39 -10.01 -3.19 15.75
CA PHE A 39 -9.72 -1.78 16.02
C PHE A 39 -10.73 -0.87 15.33
N ASP A 40 -10.87 0.36 15.85
CA ASP A 40 -11.64 1.42 15.21
C ASP A 40 -10.82 2.07 14.09
N PHE A 41 -11.43 2.20 12.91
CA PHE A 41 -10.82 2.84 11.75
C PHE A 41 -11.43 4.22 11.50
N VAL A 42 -10.58 5.25 11.50
CA VAL A 42 -10.98 6.64 11.21
C VAL A 42 -10.38 7.05 9.85
N PRO A 43 -11.20 7.11 8.76
CA PRO A 43 -10.69 7.48 7.45
C PRO A 43 -10.27 8.95 7.43
N LEU A 44 -9.09 9.23 6.86
CA LEU A 44 -8.62 10.59 6.63
C LEU A 44 -9.32 11.22 5.43
N GLN A 45 -9.57 12.53 5.48
CA GLN A 45 -10.32 13.23 4.44
C GLN A 45 -9.57 13.27 3.08
N PRO A 46 -10.29 13.32 1.95
CA PRO A 46 -9.77 12.87 0.65
C PRO A 46 -8.64 13.71 0.03
N LYS A 47 -8.42 14.95 0.46
CA LYS A 47 -7.50 15.86 -0.26
C LYS A 47 -6.01 15.55 -0.05
N TYR A 48 -5.65 14.93 1.06
CA TYR A 48 -4.23 14.70 1.43
C TYR A 48 -3.92 13.25 1.81
N ALA A 49 -4.90 12.34 1.67
CA ALA A 49 -4.79 10.94 2.09
C ALA A 49 -4.58 9.96 0.92
N ILE A 50 -4.34 10.46 -0.30
CA ILE A 50 -4.13 9.60 -1.48
C ILE A 50 -2.62 9.43 -1.72
N ALA A 51 -2.18 8.17 -1.76
CA ALA A 51 -0.83 7.81 -2.15
C ALA A 51 -0.86 7.03 -3.47
N VAL A 52 -0.40 7.67 -4.55
CA VAL A 52 -0.26 7.03 -5.86
C VAL A 52 1.12 6.41 -5.98
N GLN A 53 1.18 5.10 -6.24
CA GLN A 53 2.42 4.35 -6.41
C GLN A 53 2.69 4.08 -7.90
N ASN A 54 3.49 4.94 -8.52
CA ASN A 54 3.86 4.79 -9.92
C ASN A 54 4.89 3.65 -10.09
N VAL A 55 4.73 2.86 -11.16
CA VAL A 55 5.70 1.86 -11.59
C VAL A 55 6.20 2.21 -12.98
N ALA A 56 7.52 2.27 -13.16
CA ALA A 56 8.15 2.52 -14.45
C ALA A 56 9.40 1.67 -14.63
N ALA A 57 9.68 1.30 -15.89
CA ALA A 57 10.96 0.74 -16.27
C ALA A 57 11.98 1.86 -16.51
N ASN A 58 13.22 1.66 -16.08
CA ASN A 58 14.30 2.59 -16.42
C ASN A 58 14.49 2.63 -17.96
N LYS A 59 14.55 3.84 -18.53
CA LYS A 59 14.72 4.08 -19.97
C LYS A 59 15.97 3.42 -20.57
N THR A 60 17.04 3.28 -19.78
CA THR A 60 18.32 2.69 -20.21
C THR A 60 18.56 1.30 -19.63
N THR A 61 17.50 0.59 -19.23
CA THR A 61 17.65 -0.76 -18.71
C THR A 61 18.38 -1.67 -19.71
N PRO A 62 19.38 -2.46 -19.27
CA PRO A 62 20.03 -3.42 -20.16
C PRO A 62 19.09 -4.58 -20.58
N TYR A 63 17.91 -4.70 -19.94
CA TYR A 63 16.95 -5.78 -20.18
C TYR A 63 15.55 -5.26 -20.58
N PRO A 64 15.40 -4.55 -21.71
CA PRO A 64 14.14 -3.89 -22.08
C PRO A 64 12.99 -4.88 -22.30
N ARG A 65 13.28 -6.06 -22.87
CA ARG A 65 12.29 -7.12 -23.09
C ARG A 65 11.80 -7.73 -21.78
N LEU A 66 12.68 -7.89 -20.80
CA LEU A 66 12.31 -8.42 -19.47
C LEU A 66 11.45 -7.40 -18.73
N ALA A 67 11.86 -6.12 -18.73
CA ALA A 67 11.09 -5.04 -18.14
C ALA A 67 9.69 -4.93 -18.78
N LYS A 68 9.58 -5.01 -20.12
CA LYS A 68 8.28 -5.03 -20.80
C LYS A 68 7.41 -6.19 -20.34
N ARG A 69 7.95 -7.42 -20.27
CA ARG A 69 7.20 -8.60 -19.79
C ARG A 69 6.73 -8.44 -18.34
N LEU A 70 7.55 -7.84 -17.48
CA LEU A 70 7.18 -7.53 -16.10
C LEU A 70 6.01 -6.54 -16.08
N MET A 71 6.10 -5.43 -16.81
CA MET A 71 5.02 -4.44 -16.90
C MET A 71 3.73 -5.05 -17.44
N THR A 72 3.79 -5.84 -18.50
CA THR A 72 2.63 -6.59 -19.02
C THR A 72 2.02 -7.50 -17.96
N ARG A 73 2.84 -8.15 -17.12
CA ARG A 73 2.34 -9.02 -16.06
C ARG A 73 1.70 -8.21 -14.93
N LEU A 74 2.32 -7.12 -14.50
CA LEU A 74 1.79 -6.23 -13.47
C LEU A 74 0.46 -5.59 -13.88
N ALA A 75 0.31 -5.23 -15.15
CA ALA A 75 -0.92 -4.67 -15.73
C ALA A 75 -1.97 -5.73 -16.12
N SER A 76 -1.71 -7.02 -15.90
CA SER A 76 -2.67 -8.07 -16.26
C SER A 76 -3.92 -8.05 -15.37
N ALA A 77 -5.08 -8.47 -15.91
CA ALA A 77 -6.33 -8.53 -15.15
C ALA A 77 -6.22 -9.36 -13.86
N THR A 78 -5.43 -10.45 -13.89
CA THR A 78 -5.16 -11.26 -12.69
C THR A 78 -4.39 -10.48 -11.63
N SER A 79 -3.44 -9.64 -12.04
CA SER A 79 -2.66 -8.80 -11.12
C SER A 79 -3.53 -7.70 -10.53
N ARG A 80 -4.30 -7.00 -11.37
CA ARG A 80 -5.28 -5.99 -10.93
C ARG A 80 -6.24 -6.55 -9.87
N ARG A 81 -6.85 -7.72 -10.13
CA ARG A 81 -7.76 -8.35 -9.17
C ARG A 81 -7.11 -8.62 -7.81
N ARG A 82 -5.86 -9.10 -7.80
CA ARG A 82 -5.13 -9.34 -6.54
C ARG A 82 -4.80 -8.03 -5.82
N PHE A 83 -4.46 -7.00 -6.59
CA PHE A 83 -4.14 -5.68 -6.06
C PHE A 83 -5.36 -5.04 -5.38
N GLU A 84 -6.51 -5.08 -6.03
CA GLU A 84 -7.79 -4.61 -5.47
C GLU A 84 -8.23 -5.42 -4.24
N GLN A 85 -8.01 -6.74 -4.24
CA GLN A 85 -8.28 -7.60 -3.09
C GLN A 85 -7.42 -7.27 -1.85
N LEU A 86 -6.26 -6.64 -2.05
CA LEU A 86 -5.39 -6.17 -0.97
C LEU A 86 -5.72 -4.75 -0.50
N GLY A 87 -6.83 -4.16 -0.97
CA GLY A 87 -7.31 -2.85 -0.52
C GLY A 87 -6.70 -1.68 -1.26
N PHE A 88 -6.01 -1.92 -2.37
CA PHE A 88 -5.54 -0.85 -3.23
C PHE A 88 -6.58 -0.49 -4.29
N GLN A 89 -6.56 0.76 -4.74
CA GLN A 89 -7.35 1.21 -5.88
C GLN A 89 -6.49 1.18 -7.15
N TRP A 90 -7.05 0.66 -8.24
CA TRP A 90 -6.34 0.55 -9.51
C TRP A 90 -6.45 1.86 -10.31
N GLU A 91 -5.33 2.56 -10.43
CA GLU A 91 -5.15 3.77 -11.25
C GLU A 91 -4.08 3.49 -12.33
N ALA A 92 -4.44 2.72 -13.36
CA ALA A 92 -3.62 2.66 -14.57
C ALA A 92 -4.34 3.46 -15.65
N GLY A 93 -3.69 4.49 -16.17
CA GLY A 93 -4.22 5.28 -17.28
C GLY A 93 -4.50 4.38 -18.49
N ASP A 94 -5.65 4.59 -19.12
CA ASP A 94 -5.92 4.09 -20.47
C ASP A 94 -5.04 4.91 -21.44
N GLU A 95 -3.78 4.53 -21.61
CA GLU A 95 -2.89 4.99 -22.70
C GLU A 95 -2.50 3.83 -23.63
#